data_AF-A0A0K0MNW1-F1
#
_entry.id   AF-A0A0K0MNW1-F1
#
_cell.length_a   1.000
_cell.length_b   1.000
_cell.length_c   1.000
_cell.angle_alpha   90.00
_cell.angle_beta   90.00
_cell.angle_gamma   90.00
#
_symmetry.space_group_name_H-M   'P 1'
#
loop_
_entity.id
_entity.type
_entity.pdbx_description
1 polymer ?
#
loop_
_entity_poly.entity_id
_entity_poly.type
_entity_poly.pdbx_seq_one_letter_code
_entity_poly.pdbx_strand_id
1 'polypeptide(L)'
;MLEFVRYEFEPPKYDVDECRQRGMTFAAPLKVTLRLIVFDIDEETGAKSVKDIKEQDVYMGDIPLMTMNGTFVVNGTERVIVSQMHRSPGVFFDHDKGKTHSSGKLLFAARVIPYRGSWLDIEFDAKDIVFARIDRRRKLPVTSLMYALGLDGEQILSTFYKKITYKRTKDGWRVPFDANRFRGYSTVNDLIDADTGKVVLEAGKKLTVRQARQLQEKGLKALRMSDEELVGNYLAEDLVNPKTGEIYAEASEEITEKSLKVLNEQGYKDLPLLDIDHVNVG
;
A
#
# COMPACT_ATOMS: atom_id res chain seq x y z
N MET A 1 -9.99 37.69 -0.79
CA MET A 1 -8.82 36.83 -1.06
C MET A 1 -7.58 37.59 -0.62
N LEU A 2 -6.65 36.93 0.08
CA LEU A 2 -5.39 37.54 0.52
C LEU A 2 -4.26 36.95 -0.31
N GLU A 3 -3.50 37.80 -0.98
CA GLU A 3 -2.38 37.41 -1.83
C GLU A 3 -1.06 37.92 -1.26
N PHE A 4 -0.03 37.08 -1.37
CA PHE A 4 1.35 37.47 -1.14
C PHE A 4 1.89 38.14 -2.40
N VAL A 5 2.42 39.37 -2.27
CA VAL A 5 3.03 40.09 -3.40
C VAL A 5 4.55 39.93 -3.36
N ARG A 6 5.16 40.33 -2.25
CA ARG A 6 6.61 40.28 -2.02
C ARG A 6 6.94 40.39 -0.55
N TYR A 7 8.20 40.16 -0.20
CA TYR A 7 8.75 40.50 1.11
C TYR A 7 10.06 41.28 0.95
N GLU A 8 10.41 42.04 1.97
CA GLU A 8 11.69 42.71 2.10
C GLU A 8 12.20 42.63 3.55
N PHE A 9 13.51 42.59 3.70
CA PHE A 9 14.17 42.77 4.99
C PHE A 9 14.64 44.22 5.09
N GLU A 10 14.18 44.93 6.11
CA GLU A 10 14.78 46.21 6.44
C GLU A 10 16.17 46.00 7.06
N PRO A 11 17.08 46.97 6.94
CA PRO A 11 18.38 46.89 7.61
C PRO A 11 18.23 46.65 9.12
N PRO A 12 19.12 45.85 9.73
CA PRO A 12 19.18 45.72 11.18
C PRO A 12 19.29 47.10 11.84
N LYS A 13 18.54 47.30 12.94
CA LYS A 13 18.56 48.57 13.70
C LYS A 13 19.91 48.85 14.34
N TYR A 14 20.66 47.79 14.65
CA TYR A 14 21.92 47.82 15.37
C TYR A 14 22.89 46.83 14.73
N ASP A 15 24.18 47.10 14.84
CA ASP A 15 25.22 46.18 14.39
C ASP A 15 25.48 45.05 15.39
N VAL A 16 26.36 44.12 15.02
CA VAL A 16 26.69 42.93 15.81
C VAL A 16 27.31 43.29 17.17
N ASP A 17 28.18 44.30 17.22
CA ASP A 17 28.91 44.67 18.42
C ASP A 17 28.02 45.43 19.42
N GLU A 18 27.14 46.29 18.91
CA GLU A 18 26.11 46.96 19.71
C GLU A 18 25.11 45.96 20.29
N CYS A 19 24.69 44.96 19.51
CA CYS A 19 23.84 43.88 19.99
C CYS A 19 24.50 43.07 21.11
N ARG A 20 25.80 42.76 21.01
CA ARG A 20 26.57 42.07 22.05
C ARG A 20 26.66 42.90 23.33
N GLN A 21 27.04 44.17 23.24
CA GLN A 21 27.21 45.04 24.40
C GLN A 21 25.90 45.31 25.13
N ARG A 22 24.80 45.47 24.40
CA ARG A 22 23.48 45.80 24.97
C ARG A 22 22.61 44.60 25.31
N GLY A 23 23.09 43.37 25.10
CA GLY A 23 22.29 42.18 25.36
C GLY A 23 21.11 42.00 24.39
N MET A 24 21.19 42.53 23.16
CA MET A 24 20.12 42.48 22.15
C MET A 24 20.36 41.35 21.13
N THR A 25 19.32 41.02 20.35
CA THR A 25 19.42 40.06 19.24
C THR A 25 19.75 40.81 17.95
N PHE A 26 20.75 40.34 17.20
CA PHE A 26 21.06 40.87 15.87
C PHE A 26 20.06 40.33 14.86
N ALA A 27 19.12 41.17 14.44
CA ALA A 27 17.99 40.79 13.58
C ALA A 27 17.57 41.91 12.64
N ALA A 28 16.95 41.54 11.52
CA ALA A 28 16.35 42.44 10.55
C ALA A 28 14.81 42.36 10.61
N PRO A 29 14.09 43.49 10.60
CA PRO A 29 12.64 43.51 10.45
C PRO A 29 12.21 42.89 9.11
N LEU A 30 11.29 41.93 9.13
CA LEU A 30 10.65 41.37 7.94
C LEU A 30 9.35 42.13 7.66
N LYS A 31 9.30 42.80 6.51
CA LYS A 31 8.08 43.40 5.97
C LYS A 31 7.56 42.57 4.81
N VAL A 32 6.26 42.29 4.81
CA VAL A 32 5.58 41.54 3.76
C VAL A 32 4.48 42.40 3.17
N THR A 33 4.56 42.63 1.86
CA THR A 33 3.52 43.31 1.10
C THR A 33 2.41 42.31 0.82
N LEU A 34 1.24 42.54 1.41
CA LEU A 34 0.05 41.73 1.22
C LEU A 34 -1.01 42.51 0.46
N ARG A 35 -1.74 41.82 -0.41
CA ARG A 35 -2.86 42.38 -1.17
C ARG A 35 -4.15 41.71 -0.75
N LEU A 36 -5.09 42.49 -0.22
CA LEU A 36 -6.45 42.07 0.08
C LEU A 36 -7.38 42.48 -1.06
N ILE A 37 -7.91 41.48 -1.77
CA ILE A 37 -8.92 41.65 -2.82
C ILE A 37 -10.29 41.34 -2.22
N VAL A 38 -11.17 42.34 -2.18
CA VAL A 38 -12.56 42.22 -1.77
C VAL A 38 -13.42 42.03 -3.01
N PHE A 39 -14.23 40.99 -3.01
CA PHE A 39 -15.16 40.71 -4.11
C PHE A 39 -16.58 41.10 -3.71
N ASP A 40 -17.35 41.63 -4.66
CA ASP A 40 -18.80 41.69 -4.57
C ASP A 40 -19.37 40.44 -5.25
N ILE A 41 -20.35 39.80 -4.60
CA ILE A 41 -20.99 38.59 -5.11
C ILE A 41 -22.46 38.93 -5.32
N ASP A 42 -22.89 38.87 -6.57
CA ASP A 42 -24.29 38.99 -6.92
C ASP A 42 -25.04 37.72 -6.45
N GLU A 43 -26.02 37.89 -5.55
CA GLU A 43 -26.75 36.78 -4.93
C GLU A 43 -27.68 36.04 -5.91
N GLU A 44 -28.11 36.67 -7.01
CA GLU A 44 -29.00 36.07 -8.00
C GLU A 44 -28.22 35.32 -9.09
N THR A 45 -27.09 35.86 -9.54
CA THR A 45 -26.30 35.29 -10.65
C THR A 45 -25.06 34.52 -10.20
N GLY A 46 -24.64 34.67 -8.93
CA GLY A 46 -23.40 34.10 -8.41
C GLY A 46 -22.13 34.71 -9.02
N ALA A 47 -22.26 35.77 -9.83
CA ALA A 47 -21.13 36.40 -10.51
C ALA A 47 -20.25 37.14 -9.48
N LYS A 48 -18.94 36.87 -9.55
CA LYS A 48 -17.93 37.53 -8.71
C LYS A 48 -17.31 38.70 -9.45
N SER A 49 -17.46 39.91 -8.92
CA SER A 49 -16.78 41.11 -9.41
C SER A 49 -15.82 41.66 -8.36
N VAL A 50 -14.73 42.29 -8.78
CA VAL A 50 -13.78 42.90 -7.84
C VAL A 50 -14.36 44.22 -7.36
N LYS A 51 -14.51 44.35 -6.04
CA LYS A 51 -15.02 45.56 -5.38
C LYS A 51 -13.91 46.52 -5.01
N ASP A 52 -12.87 46.00 -4.37
CA ASP A 52 -11.77 46.79 -3.85
C ASP A 52 -10.49 45.96 -3.77
N ILE A 53 -9.35 46.63 -3.91
CA ILE A 53 -8.02 46.04 -3.77
C ILE A 53 -7.22 46.95 -2.84
N LYS A 54 -6.82 46.42 -1.68
CA LYS A 54 -5.94 47.11 -0.74
C LYS A 54 -4.61 46.39 -0.64
N GLU A 55 -3.54 47.09 -0.95
CA GLU A 55 -2.17 46.59 -0.79
C GLU A 55 -1.50 47.33 0.36
N GLN A 56 -0.89 46.58 1.28
CA GLN A 56 -0.25 47.14 2.47
C GLN A 56 0.96 46.32 2.90
N ASP A 57 2.01 47.02 3.33
CA ASP A 57 3.16 46.42 3.98
C ASP A 57 2.85 46.13 5.45
N VAL A 58 2.98 44.85 5.82
CA VAL A 58 2.74 44.35 7.16
C VAL A 58 4.07 43.91 7.76
N TYR A 59 4.36 44.38 8.98
CA TYR A 59 5.50 43.90 9.75
C TYR A 59 5.20 42.50 10.31
N MET A 60 6.04 41.53 9.97
CA MET A 60 5.87 40.11 10.31
C MET A 60 6.82 39.63 11.42
N GLY A 61 7.56 40.54 12.04
CA GLY A 61 8.52 40.23 13.11
C GLY A 61 9.98 40.44 12.68
N ASP A 62 10.89 40.31 13.65
CA ASP A 62 12.34 40.41 13.41
C ASP A 62 12.93 39.01 13.19
N ILE A 63 13.73 38.84 12.13
CA ILE A 63 14.41 37.59 11.81
C ILE A 63 15.90 37.71 12.18
N PRO A 64 16.42 36.84 13.07
CA PRO A 64 17.85 36.82 13.40
C PRO A 64 18.71 36.62 12.16
N LEU A 65 19.73 37.46 12.00
CA LEU A 65 20.66 37.36 10.88
C LEU A 65 21.94 36.63 11.27
N MET A 66 22.49 35.91 10.31
CA MET A 66 23.77 35.25 10.45
C MET A 66 24.91 36.27 10.33
N THR A 67 25.90 36.17 11.22
CA THR A 67 27.13 36.97 11.13
C THR A 67 28.06 36.43 10.05
N MET A 68 29.11 37.18 9.71
CA MET A 68 30.16 36.73 8.77
C MET A 68 30.89 35.44 9.23
N ASN A 69 30.81 35.11 10.52
CA ASN A 69 31.43 33.92 11.10
C ASN A 69 30.50 32.70 11.13
N GLY A 70 29.28 32.80 10.60
CA GLY A 70 28.29 31.71 10.66
C GLY A 70 27.61 31.55 12.03
N THR A 71 27.71 32.55 12.90
CA THR A 71 27.05 32.59 14.22
C THR A 71 25.80 33.46 14.19
N PHE A 72 24.97 33.39 15.23
CA PHE A 72 23.84 34.28 15.47
C PHE A 72 24.01 34.96 16.83
N VAL A 73 23.73 36.26 16.94
CA VAL A 73 23.69 36.94 18.24
C VAL A 73 22.26 36.94 18.76
N VAL A 74 22.01 36.21 19.85
CA VAL A 74 20.70 36.13 20.51
C VAL A 74 20.85 36.56 21.96
N ASN A 75 20.15 37.65 22.33
CA ASN A 75 20.26 38.28 23.65
C ASN A 75 21.72 38.58 24.04
N GLY A 76 22.48 39.17 23.13
CA GLY A 76 23.90 39.54 23.27
C GLY A 76 24.90 38.38 23.27
N THR A 77 24.43 37.13 23.24
CA THR A 77 25.28 35.94 23.26
C THR A 77 25.38 35.33 21.87
N GLU A 78 26.58 34.93 21.45
CA GLU A 78 26.75 34.18 20.21
C GLU A 78 26.26 32.74 20.33
N ARG A 79 25.54 32.29 19.32
CA ARG A 79 25.01 30.94 19.18
C ARG A 79 25.33 30.37 17.81
N VAL A 80 25.47 29.06 17.75
CA VAL A 80 25.65 28.30 16.51
C VAL A 80 24.47 27.34 16.38
N ILE A 81 23.92 27.25 15.17
CA ILE A 81 22.89 26.25 14.85
C ILE A 81 23.61 25.01 14.33
N VAL A 82 23.42 23.89 15.04
CA VAL A 82 23.99 22.60 14.63
C VAL A 82 23.07 21.95 13.59
N SER A 83 23.67 21.45 12.51
CA SER A 83 22.93 20.70 11.48
C SER A 83 22.38 19.41 12.09
N GLN A 84 21.07 19.20 11.99
CA GLN A 84 20.44 17.96 12.45
C GLN A 84 20.52 16.89 11.35
N MET A 85 20.92 15.69 11.73
CA MET A 85 20.81 14.51 10.88
C MET A 85 19.46 13.83 11.16
N HIS A 86 18.57 13.84 10.19
CA HIS A 86 17.30 13.13 10.24
C HIS A 86 17.16 12.17 9.05
N ARG A 87 16.27 11.18 9.17
CA ARG A 87 15.95 10.31 8.03
C ARG A 87 15.29 11.13 6.94
N SER A 88 15.67 10.89 5.68
CA SER A 88 15.01 11.51 4.54
C SER A 88 13.55 11.00 4.45
N PRO A 89 12.63 11.83 3.95
CA PRO A 89 11.32 11.34 3.54
C PRO A 89 11.46 10.21 2.51
N GLY A 90 10.57 9.22 2.58
CA GLY A 90 10.59 8.07 1.67
C GLY A 90 10.01 6.80 2.27
N VAL A 91 10.19 5.70 1.55
CA VAL A 91 9.78 4.36 1.97
C VAL A 91 11.00 3.56 2.38
N PHE A 92 10.93 2.97 3.56
CA PHE A 92 12.00 2.17 4.14
C PHE A 92 11.51 0.75 4.38
N PHE A 93 12.29 -0.23 3.94
CA PHE A 93 12.04 -1.65 4.22
C PHE A 93 13.06 -2.13 5.23
N ASP A 94 12.61 -2.78 6.29
CA ASP A 94 13.46 -3.31 7.35
C ASP A 94 12.89 -4.64 7.86
N HIS A 95 13.69 -5.36 8.65
CA HIS A 95 13.22 -6.54 9.36
C HIS A 95 13.77 -6.55 10.79
N ASP A 96 13.05 -7.19 11.69
CA ASP A 96 13.37 -7.22 13.13
C ASP A 96 14.61 -8.07 13.49
N LYS A 97 15.31 -8.62 12.49
CA LYS A 97 16.44 -9.55 12.62
C LYS A 97 16.11 -10.78 13.49
N GLY A 98 14.85 -11.20 13.52
CA GLY A 98 14.38 -12.37 14.27
C GLY A 98 14.38 -12.17 15.78
N LYS A 99 14.42 -10.92 16.25
CA LYS A 99 14.48 -10.61 17.70
C LYS A 99 13.10 -10.57 18.36
N THR A 100 12.03 -10.32 17.61
CA THR A 100 10.71 -10.06 18.20
C THR A 100 9.96 -11.35 18.53
N HIS A 101 10.12 -12.39 17.72
CA HIS A 101 9.43 -13.66 17.90
C HIS A 101 10.42 -14.78 18.27
N SER A 102 10.05 -15.62 19.23
CA SER A 102 10.91 -16.70 19.76
C SER A 102 11.29 -17.75 18.72
N SER A 103 10.51 -17.89 17.64
CA SER A 103 10.88 -18.79 16.53
C SER A 103 12.07 -18.31 15.70
N GLY A 104 12.53 -17.07 15.91
CA GLY A 104 13.59 -16.45 15.10
C GLY A 104 13.14 -16.05 13.69
N LYS A 105 11.84 -16.17 13.37
CA LYS A 105 11.27 -15.75 12.09
C LYS A 105 11.50 -14.25 11.89
N LEU A 106 11.97 -13.88 10.70
CA LEU A 106 12.16 -12.48 10.33
C LEU A 106 10.80 -11.83 10.09
N LEU A 107 10.50 -10.76 10.82
CA LEU A 107 9.31 -9.95 10.59
C LEU A 107 9.70 -8.72 9.77
N PHE A 108 9.19 -8.66 8.54
CA PHE A 108 9.41 -7.55 7.63
C PHE A 108 8.44 -6.40 7.91
N ALA A 109 8.92 -5.18 7.73
CA ALA A 109 8.12 -3.98 7.82
C ALA A 109 8.51 -2.97 6.72
N ALA A 110 7.52 -2.27 6.21
CA ALA A 110 7.66 -1.11 5.35
C ALA A 110 7.20 0.13 6.12
N ARG A 111 7.99 1.20 6.10
CA ARG A 111 7.69 2.46 6.77
C ARG A 111 7.72 3.61 5.77
N VAL A 112 6.62 4.34 5.69
CA VAL A 112 6.49 5.56 4.88
C VAL A 112 6.68 6.76 5.80
N ILE A 113 7.77 7.51 5.58
CA ILE A 113 8.10 8.73 6.31
C ILE A 113 7.81 9.93 5.39
N PRO A 114 6.77 10.74 5.66
CA PRO A 114 6.54 11.96 4.90
C PRO A 114 7.49 13.08 5.34
N TYR A 115 7.64 14.12 4.50
CA TYR A 115 8.33 15.35 4.90
C TYR A 115 7.56 16.09 6.01
N ARG A 116 6.24 16.08 5.93
CA ARG A 116 5.33 16.61 6.94
C ARG A 116 4.06 15.76 6.97
N GLY A 117 3.60 15.39 8.16
CA GLY A 117 2.37 14.61 8.36
C GLY A 117 2.59 13.30 9.09
N SER A 118 1.57 12.46 9.07
CA SER A 118 1.53 11.19 9.80
C SER A 118 2.37 10.10 9.14
N TRP A 119 3.02 9.28 9.97
CA TRP A 119 3.79 8.13 9.50
C TRP A 119 2.87 6.94 9.27
N LEU A 120 3.14 6.17 8.21
CA LEU A 120 2.44 4.92 7.92
C LEU A 120 3.42 3.76 7.99
N ASP A 121 3.18 2.85 8.92
CA ASP A 121 3.95 1.61 9.08
C ASP A 121 3.08 0.43 8.62
N ILE A 122 3.63 -0.44 7.78
CA ILE A 122 3.04 -1.71 7.37
C ILE A 122 3.98 -2.81 7.87
N GLU A 123 3.48 -3.78 8.63
CA GLU A 123 4.32 -4.81 9.24
C GLU A 123 3.64 -6.18 9.24
N PHE A 124 4.46 -7.22 9.06
CA PHE A 124 4.04 -8.60 9.24
C PHE A 124 4.06 -8.99 10.71
N ASP A 125 3.12 -9.84 11.13
CA ASP A 125 3.20 -10.55 12.39
C ASP A 125 3.81 -11.96 12.24
N ALA A 126 3.93 -12.69 13.35
CA ALA A 126 4.49 -14.04 13.34
C ALA A 126 3.64 -15.07 12.55
N LYS A 127 2.35 -14.80 12.38
CA LYS A 127 1.37 -15.61 11.65
C LYS A 127 1.21 -15.18 10.19
N ASP A 128 2.11 -14.34 9.67
CA ASP A 128 2.07 -13.78 8.30
C ASP A 128 0.88 -12.87 8.02
N ILE A 129 0.24 -12.33 9.06
CA ILE A 129 -0.84 -11.35 8.88
C ILE A 129 -0.23 -9.95 8.75
N VAL A 130 -0.66 -9.22 7.71
CA VAL A 130 -0.19 -7.86 7.45
C VAL A 130 -1.04 -6.83 8.20
N PHE A 131 -0.38 -6.00 9.00
CA PHE A 131 -0.98 -4.93 9.77
C PHE A 131 -0.49 -3.56 9.30
N ALA A 132 -1.34 -2.55 9.42
CA ALA A 132 -0.99 -1.15 9.30
C ALA A 132 -1.02 -0.44 10.67
N ARG A 133 -0.16 0.56 10.84
CA ARG A 133 -0.19 1.50 11.96
C ARG A 133 0.02 2.93 11.45
N ILE A 134 -0.80 3.83 11.93
CA ILE A 134 -0.67 5.27 11.67
C ILE A 134 -0.11 5.93 12.92
N ASP A 135 0.97 6.70 12.79
CA ASP A 135 1.66 7.39 13.90
C ASP A 135 2.02 6.47 15.07
N ARG A 136 2.44 5.24 14.77
CA ARG A 136 2.80 4.19 15.76
C ARG A 136 1.69 3.91 16.79
N ARG A 137 0.44 4.17 16.45
CA ARG A 137 -0.73 3.85 17.29
C ARG A 137 -1.09 2.36 17.19
N ARG A 138 -2.35 2.03 17.49
CA ARG A 138 -2.89 0.66 17.46
C ARG A 138 -2.67 0.00 16.10
N LYS A 139 -2.42 -1.32 16.13
CA LYS A 139 -2.44 -2.17 14.93
C LYS A 139 -3.85 -2.24 14.37
N LEU A 140 -3.95 -2.16 13.05
CA LEU A 140 -5.16 -2.41 12.28
C LEU A 140 -4.81 -3.42 11.18
N PRO A 141 -5.69 -4.37 10.82
CA PRO A 141 -5.49 -5.16 9.62
C PRO A 141 -5.27 -4.25 8.42
N VAL A 142 -4.31 -4.57 7.54
CA VAL A 142 -4.02 -3.72 6.37
C VAL A 142 -5.24 -3.57 5.46
N THR A 143 -6.11 -4.58 5.43
CA THR A 143 -7.37 -4.56 4.69
C THR A 143 -8.30 -3.45 5.17
N SER A 144 -8.30 -3.08 6.45
CA SER A 144 -9.08 -1.94 6.95
C SER A 144 -8.65 -0.61 6.31
N LEU A 145 -7.36 -0.45 6.00
CA LEU A 145 -6.86 0.71 5.26
C LEU A 145 -7.32 0.66 3.80
N MET A 146 -7.30 -0.53 3.17
CA MET A 146 -7.75 -0.69 1.79
C MET A 146 -9.25 -0.40 1.62
N TYR A 147 -10.08 -0.88 2.54
CA TYR A 147 -11.51 -0.53 2.58
C TYR A 147 -11.72 0.98 2.76
N ALA A 148 -10.91 1.64 3.60
CA ALA A 148 -10.98 3.09 3.78
C ALA A 148 -10.53 3.88 2.54
N LEU A 149 -9.71 3.28 1.67
CA LEU A 149 -9.35 3.82 0.36
C LEU A 149 -10.41 3.57 -0.73
N GLY A 150 -11.48 2.84 -0.39
CA GLY A 150 -12.61 2.58 -1.27
C GLY A 150 -12.54 1.27 -2.06
N LEU A 151 -11.62 0.37 -1.72
CA LEU A 151 -11.58 -0.96 -2.34
C LEU A 151 -12.60 -1.89 -1.64
N ASP A 152 -13.27 -2.74 -2.41
CA ASP A 152 -14.04 -3.87 -1.88
C ASP A 152 -13.17 -5.14 -1.73
N GLY A 153 -13.76 -6.23 -1.22
CA GLY A 153 -13.04 -7.49 -0.98
C GLY A 153 -12.44 -8.08 -2.25
N GLU A 154 -13.21 -8.14 -3.34
CA GLU A 154 -12.76 -8.69 -4.62
C GLU A 154 -11.65 -7.84 -5.26
N GLN A 155 -11.74 -6.51 -5.15
CA GLN A 155 -10.72 -5.59 -5.62
C GLN A 155 -9.42 -5.75 -4.83
N ILE A 156 -9.51 -5.94 -3.52
CA ILE A 156 -8.33 -6.25 -2.69
C ILE A 156 -7.68 -7.55 -3.18
N LEU A 157 -8.47 -8.62 -3.32
CA LEU A 157 -7.96 -9.92 -3.76
C LEU A 157 -7.34 -9.84 -5.16
N SER A 158 -8.03 -9.26 -6.13
CA SER A 158 -7.54 -9.12 -7.51
C SER A 158 -6.33 -8.19 -7.67
N THR A 159 -6.10 -7.29 -6.71
CA THR A 159 -4.90 -6.44 -6.67
C THR A 159 -3.66 -7.25 -6.28
N PHE A 160 -3.79 -8.19 -5.34
CA PHE A 160 -2.64 -8.93 -4.77
C PHE A 160 -2.48 -10.35 -5.34
N TYR A 161 -3.54 -10.94 -5.86
CA TYR A 161 -3.57 -12.31 -6.35
C TYR A 161 -4.00 -12.39 -7.81
N LYS A 162 -3.46 -13.38 -8.52
CA LYS A 162 -3.97 -13.74 -9.84
C LYS A 162 -5.21 -14.61 -9.69
N LYS A 163 -6.20 -14.37 -10.54
CA LYS A 163 -7.40 -15.20 -10.66
C LYS A 163 -7.20 -16.27 -11.72
N ILE A 164 -7.54 -17.52 -11.41
CA ILE A 164 -7.50 -18.64 -12.34
C ILE A 164 -8.86 -19.32 -12.36
N THR A 165 -9.47 -19.41 -13.55
CA THR A 165 -10.77 -20.06 -13.71
C THR A 165 -10.61 -21.56 -13.95
N TYR A 166 -11.19 -22.35 -13.05
CA TYR A 166 -11.24 -23.81 -13.14
C TYR A 166 -12.58 -24.18 -13.77
N LYS A 167 -12.56 -25.04 -14.80
CA LYS A 167 -13.76 -25.36 -15.58
C LYS A 167 -14.24 -26.79 -15.35
N ARG A 168 -15.51 -26.99 -15.02
CA ARG A 168 -16.12 -28.30 -14.85
C ARG A 168 -16.12 -29.05 -16.17
N THR A 169 -15.73 -30.31 -16.11
CA THR A 169 -15.79 -31.29 -17.21
C THR A 169 -16.58 -32.51 -16.76
N LYS A 170 -16.74 -33.51 -17.64
CA LYS A 170 -17.43 -34.76 -17.27
C LYS A 170 -16.71 -35.53 -16.16
N ASP A 171 -15.37 -35.45 -16.15
CA ASP A 171 -14.52 -36.29 -15.29
C ASP A 171 -13.71 -35.47 -14.28
N GLY A 172 -14.23 -34.32 -13.83
CA GLY A 172 -13.59 -33.43 -12.85
C GLY A 172 -13.45 -32.00 -13.34
N TRP A 173 -12.38 -31.31 -12.97
CA TRP A 173 -12.11 -29.92 -13.31
C TRP A 173 -10.90 -29.78 -14.24
N ARG A 174 -11.05 -28.96 -15.28
CA ARG A 174 -9.98 -28.54 -16.17
C ARG A 174 -9.30 -27.31 -15.60
N VAL A 175 -8.04 -27.46 -15.26
CA VAL A 175 -7.20 -26.46 -14.57
C VAL A 175 -6.08 -26.00 -15.50
N PRO A 176 -5.96 -24.70 -15.80
CA PRO A 176 -4.87 -24.19 -16.64
C PRO A 176 -3.48 -24.56 -16.10
N PHE A 177 -2.63 -25.12 -16.96
CA PHE A 177 -1.25 -25.45 -16.61
C PHE A 177 -0.32 -24.29 -16.94
N ASP A 178 0.51 -23.90 -15.97
CA ASP A 178 1.57 -22.91 -16.14
C ASP A 178 2.85 -23.43 -15.45
N ALA A 179 3.95 -23.57 -16.20
CA ALA A 179 5.17 -24.16 -15.68
C ALA A 179 5.85 -23.33 -14.57
N ASN A 180 5.58 -22.02 -14.47
CA ASN A 180 6.10 -21.19 -13.39
C ASN A 180 5.31 -21.39 -12.11
N ARG A 181 3.98 -21.52 -12.21
CA ARG A 181 3.09 -21.81 -11.08
C ARG A 181 3.38 -23.17 -10.47
N PHE A 182 3.45 -24.22 -11.28
CA PHE A 182 3.67 -25.59 -10.79
C PHE A 182 5.14 -25.89 -10.45
N ARG A 183 6.00 -24.87 -10.33
CA ARG A 183 7.42 -25.05 -10.08
C ARG A 183 7.65 -25.61 -8.68
N GLY A 184 8.23 -26.81 -8.61
CA GLY A 184 8.53 -27.44 -7.32
C GLY A 184 7.31 -27.97 -6.60
N TYR A 185 6.17 -28.05 -7.29
CA TYR A 185 4.95 -28.68 -6.80
C TYR A 185 5.21 -30.16 -6.50
N SER A 186 4.82 -30.61 -5.30
CA SER A 186 4.87 -32.01 -4.91
C SER A 186 3.48 -32.60 -5.09
N THR A 187 3.35 -33.57 -5.99
CA THR A 187 2.05 -34.12 -6.34
C THR A 187 1.58 -35.10 -5.29
N VAL A 188 0.38 -34.90 -4.75
CA VAL A 188 -0.26 -35.90 -3.87
C VAL A 188 -0.91 -37.01 -4.71
N ASN A 189 -1.59 -36.62 -5.79
CA ASN A 189 -2.21 -37.53 -6.75
C ASN A 189 -1.51 -37.48 -8.12
N ASP A 190 -1.88 -38.38 -9.02
CA ASP A 190 -1.42 -38.36 -10.41
C ASP A 190 -1.85 -37.06 -11.10
N LEU A 191 -0.89 -36.35 -11.71
CA LEU A 191 -1.21 -35.26 -12.62
C LEU A 191 -1.64 -35.82 -13.96
N ILE A 192 -2.87 -35.53 -14.35
CA ILE A 192 -3.48 -36.03 -15.57
C ILE A 192 -3.69 -34.87 -16.53
N ASP A 193 -3.27 -35.03 -17.79
CA ASP A 193 -3.58 -34.08 -18.85
C ASP A 193 -5.09 -34.06 -19.12
N ALA A 194 -5.72 -32.90 -19.01
CA ALA A 194 -7.16 -32.75 -19.20
C ALA A 194 -7.63 -33.05 -20.63
N ASP A 195 -6.75 -32.87 -21.62
CA ASP A 195 -7.11 -33.01 -23.04
C ASP A 195 -6.83 -34.44 -23.54
N THR A 196 -5.80 -35.12 -23.02
CA THR A 196 -5.43 -36.49 -23.44
C THR A 196 -5.80 -37.60 -22.46
N GLY A 197 -6.09 -37.28 -21.20
CA GLY A 197 -6.37 -38.25 -20.13
C GLY A 197 -5.14 -39.06 -19.68
N LYS A 198 -3.94 -38.73 -20.18
CA LYS A 198 -2.70 -39.42 -19.81
C LYS A 198 -2.11 -38.85 -18.53
N VAL A 199 -1.56 -39.73 -17.70
CA VAL A 199 -0.75 -39.32 -16.54
C VAL A 199 0.53 -38.66 -17.04
N VAL A 200 0.71 -37.38 -16.72
CA VAL A 200 1.91 -36.60 -17.05
C VAL A 200 2.95 -36.64 -15.93
N LEU A 201 2.52 -36.87 -14.69
CA LEU A 201 3.38 -37.12 -13.54
C LEU A 201 2.65 -38.01 -12.52
N GLU A 202 3.31 -39.06 -12.05
CA GLU A 202 2.76 -39.95 -11.02
C GLU A 202 2.76 -39.30 -9.64
N ALA A 203 1.80 -39.70 -8.80
CA ALA A 203 1.68 -39.34 -7.40
C ALA A 203 3.01 -39.49 -6.62
N GLY A 204 3.22 -38.60 -5.66
CA GLY A 204 4.41 -38.57 -4.80
C GLY A 204 5.68 -38.01 -5.47
N LYS A 205 5.68 -37.71 -6.78
CA LYS A 205 6.83 -37.11 -7.45
C LYS A 205 6.80 -35.58 -7.35
N LYS A 206 8.00 -34.98 -7.31
CA LYS A 206 8.15 -33.53 -7.35
C LYS A 206 8.30 -33.07 -8.80
N LEU A 207 7.47 -32.12 -9.22
CA LEU A 207 7.58 -31.51 -10.54
C LEU A 207 8.75 -30.53 -10.57
N THR A 208 9.85 -30.95 -11.17
CA THR A 208 11.03 -30.09 -11.32
C THR A 208 10.78 -28.98 -12.34
N VAL A 209 11.52 -27.87 -12.23
CA VAL A 209 11.43 -26.74 -13.18
C VAL A 209 11.63 -27.20 -14.63
N ARG A 210 12.57 -28.12 -14.85
CA ARG A 210 12.87 -28.68 -16.17
C ARG A 210 11.70 -29.49 -16.71
N GLN A 211 11.12 -30.37 -15.88
CA GLN A 211 9.96 -31.18 -16.29
C GLN A 211 8.74 -30.31 -16.58
N ALA A 212 8.46 -29.31 -15.74
CA ALA A 212 7.33 -28.39 -15.95
C ALA A 212 7.45 -27.67 -17.31
N ARG A 213 8.64 -27.15 -17.64
CA ARG A 213 8.91 -26.54 -18.96
C ARG A 213 8.74 -27.53 -20.11
N GLN A 214 9.28 -28.74 -19.98
CA GLN A 214 9.13 -29.78 -21.00
C GLN A 214 7.67 -30.18 -21.23
N LEU A 215 6.85 -30.24 -20.19
CA LEU A 215 5.41 -30.50 -20.32
C LEU A 215 4.71 -29.38 -21.09
N GLN A 216 5.03 -28.12 -20.78
CA GLN A 216 4.48 -26.97 -21.49
C GLN A 216 4.94 -26.92 -22.96
N GLU A 217 6.22 -27.19 -23.25
CA GLU A 217 6.78 -27.27 -24.61
C GLU A 217 6.16 -28.41 -25.43
N LYS A 218 5.85 -29.54 -24.77
CA LYS A 218 5.12 -30.68 -25.38
C LYS A 218 3.63 -30.38 -25.60
N GLY A 219 3.16 -29.20 -25.21
CA GLY A 219 1.81 -28.73 -25.48
C GLY A 219 0.80 -29.00 -24.37
N LEU A 220 1.22 -29.34 -23.15
CA LEU A 220 0.31 -29.47 -22.01
C LEU A 220 -0.33 -28.10 -21.69
N LYS A 221 -1.65 -28.00 -21.82
CA LYS A 221 -2.41 -26.76 -21.59
C LYS A 221 -3.19 -26.77 -20.29
N ALA A 222 -3.63 -27.93 -19.84
CA ALA A 222 -4.43 -28.05 -18.64
C ALA A 222 -4.29 -29.42 -17.98
N LEU A 223 -4.48 -29.42 -16.68
CA LEU A 223 -4.54 -30.59 -15.83
C LEU A 223 -5.99 -30.90 -15.45
N ARG A 224 -6.28 -32.16 -15.21
CA ARG A 224 -7.55 -32.61 -14.66
C ARG A 224 -7.40 -32.79 -13.15
N MET A 225 -8.26 -32.14 -12.38
CA MET A 225 -8.33 -32.28 -10.92
C MET A 225 -9.68 -32.84 -10.48
N SER A 226 -9.70 -33.66 -9.43
CA SER A 226 -10.93 -34.18 -8.82
C SER A 226 -11.54 -33.17 -7.84
N ASP A 227 -12.77 -33.44 -7.38
CA ASP A 227 -13.46 -32.56 -6.41
C ASP A 227 -12.71 -32.49 -5.06
N GLU A 228 -12.08 -33.60 -4.64
CA GLU A 228 -11.27 -33.66 -3.42
C GLU A 228 -10.03 -32.77 -3.51
N GLU A 229 -9.47 -32.59 -4.70
CA GLU A 229 -8.28 -31.77 -4.93
C GLU A 229 -8.57 -30.27 -4.98
N LEU A 230 -9.84 -29.87 -5.12
CA LEU A 230 -10.22 -28.46 -5.01
C LEU A 230 -10.36 -28.02 -3.55
N VAL A 231 -10.56 -28.94 -2.62
CA VAL A 231 -10.70 -28.61 -1.20
C VAL A 231 -9.44 -27.91 -0.70
N GLY A 232 -9.60 -26.77 -0.03
CA GLY A 232 -8.50 -25.93 0.45
C GLY A 232 -8.09 -24.79 -0.50
N ASN A 233 -8.62 -24.74 -1.73
CA ASN A 233 -8.45 -23.57 -2.59
C ASN A 233 -9.40 -22.45 -2.17
N TYR A 234 -9.07 -21.21 -2.50
CA TYR A 234 -9.86 -20.03 -2.12
C TYR A 234 -10.57 -19.41 -3.32
N LEU A 235 -11.82 -18.99 -3.14
CA LEU A 235 -12.58 -18.28 -4.15
C LEU A 235 -12.07 -16.85 -4.34
N ALA A 236 -12.02 -16.40 -5.59
CA ALA A 236 -11.57 -15.05 -5.92
C ALA A 236 -12.70 -14.02 -5.97
N GLU A 237 -13.94 -14.47 -6.17
CA GLU A 237 -15.13 -13.66 -6.42
C GLU A 237 -16.34 -14.30 -5.74
N ASP A 238 -17.36 -13.50 -5.44
CA ASP A 238 -18.63 -13.99 -4.90
C ASP A 238 -19.36 -14.86 -5.93
N LEU A 239 -19.84 -16.02 -5.49
CA LEU A 239 -20.64 -16.92 -6.31
C LEU A 239 -22.11 -16.75 -5.94
N VAL A 240 -22.82 -15.94 -6.73
CA VAL A 240 -24.21 -15.56 -6.48
C VAL A 240 -25.18 -16.12 -7.51
N ASN A 241 -26.42 -16.38 -7.09
CA ASN A 241 -27.52 -16.64 -8.00
C ASN A 241 -27.96 -15.31 -8.67
N PRO A 242 -27.80 -15.14 -9.99
CA PRO A 242 -28.14 -13.89 -10.64
C PRO A 242 -29.64 -13.58 -10.67
N LYS A 243 -30.51 -14.55 -10.38
CA LYS A 243 -31.97 -14.35 -10.36
C LYS A 243 -32.51 -14.00 -8.98
N THR A 244 -31.97 -14.62 -7.92
CA THR A 244 -32.47 -14.42 -6.54
C THR A 244 -31.59 -13.48 -5.73
N GLY A 245 -30.35 -13.24 -6.15
CA GLY A 245 -29.35 -12.51 -5.37
C GLY A 245 -28.81 -13.30 -4.17
N GLU A 246 -29.17 -14.59 -4.05
CA GLU A 246 -28.64 -15.47 -3.01
C GLU A 246 -27.14 -15.72 -3.21
N ILE A 247 -26.35 -15.54 -2.16
CA ILE A 247 -24.91 -15.78 -2.16
C ILE A 247 -24.67 -17.23 -1.75
N TYR A 248 -24.04 -18.01 -2.62
CA TYR A 248 -23.70 -19.42 -2.35
C TYR A 248 -22.31 -19.59 -1.75
N ALA A 249 -21.39 -18.67 -2.06
CA ALA A 249 -20.07 -18.58 -1.45
C ALA A 249 -19.51 -17.16 -1.64
N GLU A 250 -18.75 -16.69 -0.65
CA GLU A 250 -18.14 -15.35 -0.67
C GLU A 250 -16.70 -15.40 -1.19
N ALA A 251 -16.22 -14.27 -1.73
CA ALA A 251 -14.83 -14.09 -2.09
C ALA A 251 -13.92 -14.26 -0.86
N SER A 252 -12.73 -14.85 -1.06
CA SER A 252 -11.82 -15.30 0.00
C SER A 252 -12.27 -16.52 0.82
N GLU A 253 -13.45 -17.09 0.58
CA GLU A 253 -13.88 -18.31 1.27
C GLU A 253 -13.09 -19.54 0.76
N GLU A 254 -12.72 -20.42 1.68
CA GLU A 254 -12.08 -21.69 1.37
C GLU A 254 -13.10 -22.70 0.85
N ILE A 255 -12.78 -23.38 -0.25
CA ILE A 255 -13.60 -24.46 -0.77
C ILE A 255 -13.52 -25.63 0.18
N THR A 256 -14.65 -25.91 0.84
CA THR A 256 -14.90 -27.12 1.63
C THR A 256 -15.72 -28.12 0.83
N GLU A 257 -15.70 -29.40 1.20
CA GLU A 257 -16.57 -30.43 0.60
C GLU A 257 -18.06 -30.03 0.60
N LYS A 258 -18.51 -29.32 1.63
CA LYS A 258 -19.89 -28.84 1.74
C LYS A 258 -20.17 -27.73 0.73
N SER A 259 -19.32 -26.71 0.68
CA SER A 259 -19.45 -25.61 -0.28
C SER A 259 -19.42 -26.14 -1.73
N LEU A 260 -18.52 -27.07 -2.04
CA LEU A 260 -18.38 -27.63 -3.38
C LEU A 260 -19.63 -28.42 -3.80
N LYS A 261 -20.26 -29.16 -2.88
CA LYS A 261 -21.55 -29.83 -3.15
C LYS A 261 -22.65 -28.84 -3.50
N VAL A 262 -22.78 -27.76 -2.73
CA VAL A 262 -23.77 -26.69 -3.00
C VAL A 262 -23.50 -26.06 -4.36
N LEU A 263 -22.26 -25.70 -4.67
CA LEU A 263 -21.89 -25.11 -5.96
C LEU A 263 -22.18 -26.07 -7.13
N ASN A 264 -21.93 -27.37 -6.96
CA ASN A 264 -22.26 -28.39 -7.95
C ASN A 264 -23.77 -28.57 -8.14
N GLU A 265 -24.57 -28.57 -7.06
CA GLU A 265 -26.03 -28.67 -7.09
C GLU A 265 -26.67 -27.45 -7.79
N GLN A 266 -26.09 -26.26 -7.59
CA GLN A 266 -26.49 -25.03 -8.28
C GLN A 266 -25.97 -24.95 -9.74
N GLY A 267 -25.17 -25.92 -10.17
CA GLY A 267 -24.72 -26.06 -11.56
C GLY A 267 -23.59 -25.13 -11.96
N TYR A 268 -22.77 -24.65 -11.02
CA TYR A 268 -21.57 -23.87 -11.35
C TYR A 268 -20.58 -24.71 -12.16
N LYS A 269 -20.19 -24.18 -13.32
CA LYS A 269 -19.22 -24.83 -14.24
C LYS A 269 -17.89 -24.11 -14.31
N ASP A 270 -17.82 -22.88 -13.81
CA ASP A 270 -16.60 -22.09 -13.78
C ASP A 270 -16.40 -21.63 -12.33
N LEU A 271 -15.27 -21.98 -11.75
CA LEU A 271 -14.87 -21.53 -10.41
C LEU A 271 -13.69 -20.56 -10.54
N PRO A 272 -13.86 -19.28 -10.19
CA PRO A 272 -12.76 -18.33 -10.11
C PRO A 272 -12.00 -18.55 -8.80
N LEU A 273 -10.76 -19.07 -8.88
CA LEU A 273 -9.93 -19.35 -7.71
C LEU A 273 -8.75 -18.39 -7.64
N LEU A 274 -8.29 -18.12 -6.42
CA LEU A 274 -7.04 -17.41 -6.16
C LEU A 274 -5.85 -18.32 -6.46
N ASP A 275 -4.83 -17.77 -7.10
CA ASP A 275 -3.57 -18.45 -7.39
C ASP A 275 -2.68 -18.57 -6.14
N ILE A 276 -3.12 -19.37 -5.18
CA ILE A 276 -2.45 -19.63 -3.90
C ILE A 276 -1.92 -21.07 -3.92
N ASP A 277 -0.63 -21.25 -3.66
CA ASP A 277 0.02 -22.57 -3.63
C ASP A 277 0.61 -22.92 -2.25
N HIS A 278 0.48 -22.02 -1.27
CA HIS A 278 1.03 -22.14 0.09
C HIS A 278 2.55 -22.37 0.17
N VAL A 279 3.26 -22.19 -0.95
CA VAL A 279 4.71 -22.42 -1.06
C VAL A 279 5.40 -21.15 -1.54
N ASN A 280 4.96 -20.60 -2.67
CA ASN A 280 5.47 -19.38 -3.29
C ASN A 280 4.48 -18.22 -3.15
N VAL A 281 3.18 -18.51 -3.17
CA VAL A 281 2.09 -17.55 -3.00
C VAL A 281 1.20 -18.05 -1.87
N GLY A 282 1.15 -17.24 -0.79
CA GLY A 282 0.46 -17.56 0.46
C GLY A 282 -0.95 -17.02 0.54
#